data_AF-A0A0S7YI24-F1
#
_entry.id   AF-A0A0S7YI24-F1
#
_cell.length_a   1.000
_cell.length_b   1.000
_cell.length_c   1.000
_cell.angle_alpha   90.00
_cell.angle_beta   90.00
_cell.angle_gamma   90.00
#
_symmetry.space_group_name_H-M   'P 1'
#
loop_
_entity.id
_entity.type
_entity.pdbx_description
1 polymer ?
#
loop_
_entity_poly.entity_id
_entity_poly.type
_entity_poly.pdbx_seq_one_letter_code
_entity_poly.pdbx_strand_id
1 'polypeptide(L)'
;MRKYALLFSLLFLIPFLARGANVYIWNYDPLDTFFDSEAGMTVNCAYGLEQALSANGHTFTTGTSLPTTLNGYAAVFVTLGWYRC
;
A
#
# COMPACT_ATOMS: atom_id res chain seq x y z
N MET A 1 5.01 -40.30 8.03
CA MET A 1 4.50 -39.71 6.77
C MET A 1 3.57 -38.52 7.00
N ARG A 2 2.56 -38.60 7.89
CA ARG A 2 1.60 -37.50 8.18
C ARG A 2 2.22 -36.14 8.63
N LYS A 3 3.33 -36.16 9.39
CA LYS A 3 3.99 -34.95 9.90
C LYS A 3 4.67 -34.11 8.80
N TYR A 4 5.22 -34.77 7.77
CA TYR A 4 5.89 -34.09 6.66
C TYR A 4 4.91 -33.57 5.61
N ALA A 5 3.73 -34.19 5.50
CA ALA A 5 2.67 -33.72 4.61
C ALA A 5 2.18 -32.31 4.97
N LEU A 6 2.04 -32.01 6.27
CA LEU A 6 1.58 -30.70 6.73
C LEU A 6 2.62 -29.59 6.46
N LEU A 7 3.91 -29.91 6.63
CA LEU A 7 5.03 -29.02 6.29
C LEU A 7 5.10 -28.75 4.78
N PHE A 8 4.89 -29.78 3.95
CA PHE A 8 4.86 -29.66 2.50
C PHE A 8 3.69 -28.79 2.02
N SER A 9 2.50 -28.93 2.61
CA SER A 9 1.34 -28.08 2.30
C SER A 9 1.57 -26.61 2.66
N LEU A 10 2.29 -26.32 3.75
CA LEU A 10 2.67 -24.95 4.14
C LEU A 10 3.66 -24.31 3.16
N LEU A 11 4.59 -25.10 2.60
CA LEU A 11 5.55 -24.60 1.59
C LEU A 11 4.86 -24.18 0.28
N PHE A 12 3.74 -24.81 -0.09
CA PHE A 12 2.94 -24.41 -1.26
C PHE A 12 2.18 -23.09 -1.09
N LEU A 13 1.98 -22.62 0.15
CA LEU A 13 1.35 -21.32 0.44
C LEU A 13 2.33 -20.14 0.32
N ILE A 14 3.64 -20.40 0.38
CA ILE A 14 4.70 -19.38 0.31
C ILE A 14 4.64 -18.54 -0.98
N PRO A 15 4.52 -19.11 -2.20
CA PRO A 15 4.43 -18.30 -3.41
C PRO A 15 3.14 -17.47 -3.48
N PHE A 16 2.09 -17.81 -2.72
CA PHE A 16 0.88 -16.99 -2.61
C PHE A 16 1.12 -15.79 -1.68
N LEU A 17 1.91 -15.97 -0.63
CA LEU A 17 2.30 -14.93 0.32
C LEU A 17 3.39 -13.98 -0.22
N ALA A 18 4.21 -14.45 -1.18
CA ALA A 18 5.39 -13.73 -1.66
C ALA A 18 5.15 -12.78 -2.85
N ARG A 19 3.90 -12.58 -3.31
CA ARG A 19 3.61 -11.73 -4.49
C ARG A 19 3.29 -10.27 -4.18
N GLY A 20 3.19 -9.90 -2.90
CA GLY A 20 2.95 -8.51 -2.50
C GLY A 20 4.20 -7.65 -2.67
N ALA A 21 4.14 -6.64 -3.54
CA ALA A 21 5.12 -5.57 -3.54
C ALA A 21 4.95 -4.73 -2.26
N ASN A 22 6.07 -4.32 -1.64
CA ASN A 22 6.07 -3.31 -0.60
C ASN A 22 6.25 -1.94 -1.24
N VAL A 23 5.33 -1.01 -1.02
CA VAL A 23 5.26 0.27 -1.73
C VAL A 23 5.32 1.43 -0.75
N TYR A 24 6.02 2.51 -1.11
CA TYR A 24 5.93 3.76 -0.36
C TYR A 24 4.97 4.73 -1.04
N ILE A 25 4.05 5.32 -0.28
CA ILE A 25 3.21 6.43 -0.73
C ILE A 25 3.70 7.70 -0.04
N TRP A 26 4.27 8.61 -0.83
CA TRP A 26 4.60 9.94 -0.35
C TRP A 26 3.40 10.86 -0.58
N ASN A 27 2.64 11.11 0.48
CA ASN A 27 1.54 12.07 0.49
C ASN A 27 2.04 13.46 0.88
N TYR A 28 2.53 14.20 -0.11
CA TYR A 28 3.18 15.49 0.11
C TYR A 28 2.27 16.50 0.82
N ASP A 29 0.98 16.51 0.48
CA ASP A 29 0.00 17.45 1.01
C ASP A 29 -1.16 16.72 1.69
N PRO A 30 -1.04 16.36 2.98
CA PRO A 30 -2.08 15.60 3.68
C PRO A 30 -3.36 16.40 3.96
N LEU A 31 -3.31 17.73 3.83
CA LEU A 31 -4.47 18.62 4.05
C LEU A 31 -5.36 18.72 2.83
N ASP A 32 -4.88 18.20 1.71
CA ASP A 32 -5.59 18.18 0.46
C ASP A 32 -6.61 17.04 0.45
N THR A 33 -7.78 17.37 1.00
CA THR A 33 -8.85 16.43 1.30
C THR A 33 -10.12 16.78 0.55
N PHE A 34 -10.90 15.75 0.22
CA PHE A 34 -12.17 15.87 -0.47
C PHE A 34 -13.15 14.80 0.05
N PHE A 35 -14.45 15.07 -0.08
CA PHE A 35 -15.48 14.10 0.31
C PHE A 35 -15.60 13.01 -0.74
N ASP A 36 -15.43 11.76 -0.32
CA ASP A 36 -15.70 10.58 -1.13
C ASP A 36 -17.05 9.99 -0.71
N SER A 37 -18.00 9.99 -1.65
CA SER A 37 -19.36 9.49 -1.41
C SER A 37 -19.42 7.97 -1.25
N GLU A 38 -18.51 7.22 -1.87
CA GLU A 38 -18.45 5.76 -1.75
C GLU A 38 -17.89 5.36 -0.39
N ALA A 39 -16.86 6.07 0.08
CA ALA A 39 -16.32 5.89 1.43
C ALA A 39 -17.21 6.50 2.53
N GLY A 40 -18.10 7.44 2.16
CA GLY A 40 -18.97 8.16 3.08
C GLY A 40 -18.22 9.10 4.04
N MET A 41 -17.00 9.51 3.69
CA MET A 41 -16.13 10.30 4.55
C MET A 41 -15.20 11.21 3.74
N THR A 42 -14.61 12.19 4.43
CA THR A 42 -13.53 13.00 3.86
C THR A 42 -12.25 12.18 3.81
N VAL A 43 -11.63 12.10 2.63
CA VAL A 43 -10.40 11.36 2.35
C VAL A 43 -9.34 12.29 1.75
N ASN A 44 -8.10 11.83 1.64
CA ASN A 44 -7.02 12.52 0.95
C ASN A 44 -6.61 11.77 -0.33
N CYS A 45 -5.71 12.36 -1.10
CA CYS A 45 -5.19 11.78 -2.35
C CYS A 45 -4.52 10.41 -2.22
N ALA A 46 -4.02 10.03 -1.03
CA ALA A 46 -3.41 8.72 -0.82
C ALA A 46 -4.45 7.59 -0.70
N TYR A 47 -5.67 7.89 -0.25
CA TYR A 47 -6.69 6.89 0.07
C TYR A 47 -6.95 5.89 -1.07
N GLY A 48 -7.15 6.39 -2.29
CA GLY A 48 -7.41 5.51 -3.45
C GLY A 48 -6.23 4.58 -3.77
N LEU A 49 -4.99 5.04 -3.56
CA LEU A 49 -3.80 4.22 -3.73
C LEU A 49 -3.72 3.12 -2.66
N GLU A 50 -4.03 3.45 -1.41
CA GLU A 50 -4.07 2.50 -0.29
C GLU A 50 -5.10 1.39 -0.55
N GLN A 51 -6.31 1.76 -0.98
CA GLN A 51 -7.35 0.79 -1.33
C GLN A 51 -6.93 -0.09 -2.51
N ALA A 52 -6.38 0.49 -3.58
CA ALA A 52 -5.94 -0.25 -4.76
C ALA A 52 -4.80 -1.23 -4.43
N LEU A 53 -3.80 -0.81 -3.66
CA LEU A 53 -2.68 -1.66 -3.26
C LEU A 53 -3.17 -2.81 -2.37
N SER A 54 -4.01 -2.51 -1.38
CA SER A 54 -4.61 -3.53 -0.50
C SER A 54 -5.43 -4.56 -1.30
N ALA A 55 -6.29 -4.10 -2.22
CA ALA A 55 -7.11 -4.96 -3.06
C ALA A 55 -6.29 -5.88 -3.99
N ASN A 56 -5.07 -5.47 -4.36
CA ASN A 56 -4.15 -6.26 -5.18
C ASN A 56 -3.15 -7.10 -4.35
N GLY A 57 -3.30 -7.15 -3.02
CA GLY A 57 -2.45 -7.95 -2.14
C GLY A 57 -1.04 -7.36 -1.97
N HIS A 58 -0.88 -6.05 -2.14
CA HIS A 58 0.36 -5.32 -1.90
C HIS A 58 0.36 -4.72 -0.49
N THR A 59 1.55 -4.54 0.07
CA THR A 59 1.74 -3.80 1.32
C THR A 59 2.23 -2.40 1.02
N PHE A 60 1.94 -1.47 1.92
CA PHE A 60 2.37 -0.09 1.74
C PHE A 60 2.65 0.62 3.06
N THR A 61 3.49 1.64 2.97
CA THR A 61 3.70 2.65 4.00
C THR A 61 3.36 4.01 3.42
N THR A 62 2.47 4.75 4.06
CA THR A 62 2.15 6.13 3.69
C THR A 62 2.86 7.10 4.63
N GLY A 63 3.49 8.13 4.08
CA GLY A 63 4.10 9.20 4.89
C GLY A 63 4.03 10.56 4.20
N THR A 64 4.19 11.62 4.99
CA THR A 64 4.10 13.01 4.53
C THR A 64 5.45 13.60 4.11
N SER A 65 6.54 12.87 4.34
CA SER A 65 7.90 13.23 3.97
C SER A 65 8.53 12.09 3.19
N LEU A 66 9.37 12.41 2.20
CA LEU A 66 10.13 11.39 1.49
C LEU A 66 11.29 10.91 2.39
N PRO A 67 11.41 9.61 2.69
CA PRO A 67 12.51 9.09 3.49
C PRO A 67 13.83 9.20 2.73
N THR A 68 14.93 9.33 3.47
CA THR A 68 16.29 9.46 2.91
C THR A 68 16.76 8.19 2.19
N THR A 69 16.13 7.05 2.47
CA THR A 69 16.41 5.76 1.83
C THR A 69 15.11 5.09 1.38
N LEU A 70 15.11 4.56 0.16
CA LEU A 70 13.97 3.85 -0.42
C LEU A 70 14.21 2.32 -0.50
N ASN A 71 15.29 1.84 0.13
CA ASN A 71 15.63 0.42 0.16
C ASN A 71 14.47 -0.38 0.78
N GLY A 72 14.05 -1.45 0.11
CA GLY A 72 12.96 -2.31 0.57
C GLY A 72 11.58 -1.92 0.05
N TYR A 73 11.46 -0.81 -0.68
CA TYR A 73 10.27 -0.51 -1.47
C TYR A 73 10.48 -0.89 -2.94
N ALA A 74 9.51 -1.58 -3.52
CA ALA A 74 9.50 -1.94 -4.93
C ALA A 74 9.05 -0.78 -5.83
N ALA A 75 8.27 0.16 -5.29
CA ALA A 75 7.79 1.34 -5.98
C ALA A 75 7.52 2.48 -4.99
N VAL A 76 7.50 3.71 -5.51
CA VAL A 76 7.12 4.92 -4.78
C VAL A 76 6.04 5.65 -5.57
N PHE A 77 4.87 5.86 -4.96
CA PHE A 77 3.84 6.76 -5.48
C PHE A 77 3.95 8.11 -4.80
N VAL A 78 3.79 9.18 -5.56
CA VAL A 78 3.88 10.56 -5.05
C VAL A 78 2.58 11.28 -5.35
N THR A 79 1.91 11.77 -4.30
CA THR A 79 0.72 12.62 -4.43
C THR A 79 1.08 14.05 -4.03
N LEU A 80 1.00 14.97 -4.99
CA LEU A 80 1.41 16.38 -4.83
C LEU A 80 0.26 17.29 -4.38
N GLY A 81 -0.95 16.75 -4.32
CA GLY A 81 -2.18 17.43 -3.97
C GLY A 81 -2.82 18.25 -5.10
N TRP A 82 -4.02 18.78 -4.84
CA TRP A 82 -4.77 19.69 -5.69
C TRP A 82 -4.25 21.11 -5.52
N TYR A 83 -4.31 21.88 -6.61
CA TYR A 83 -4.04 23.31 -6.54
C TYR A 83 -5.10 24.02 -5.68
N ARG A 84 -4.66 24.77 -4.66
CA ARG A 84 -5.49 25.61 -3.79
C ARG A 84 -5.22 27.08 -4.12
N CYS A 85 -6.22 27.80 -4.62
CA CYS A 85 -6.17 29.25 -4.88
C CYS A 85 -6.69 30.06 -3.70
#